data_AF-A0A1P8S035-F1
#
_entry.id   AF-A0A1P8S035-F1
#
_cell.length_a   1.000
_cell.length_b   1.000
_cell.length_c   1.000
_cell.angle_alpha   90.00
_cell.angle_beta   90.00
_cell.angle_gamma   90.00
#
_symmetry.space_group_name_H-M   'P 1'
#
loop_
_entity.id
_entity.type
_entity.pdbx_description
1 polymer ?
#
loop_
_entity_poly.entity_id
_entity_poly.type
_entity_poly.pdbx_seq_one_letter_code
_entity_poly.pdbx_strand_id
1 'polypeptide(L)'
;MKSSKGKVVYSNDNNPFDFEFSDFNGDGYSDIRMNYVSNTPGLQELLLFDIKSNEFKKVKTFNKYPNSKRIKDSDFYYSYHGSGCADNDWGSELFKIEGTQITELGKIQGLGCLENDTNGIYIYKVIGSEKELIKYIKREQGYWKEKWDFIEKYWTENKTKFE
;
A
#
# COMPACT_ATOMS: atom_id res chain seq x y z
N MET A 1 11.68 -20.84 -6.22
CA MET A 1 12.70 -20.90 -5.14
C MET A 1 12.72 -22.28 -4.51
N LYS A 2 13.92 -22.77 -4.14
CA LYS A 2 14.09 -24.04 -3.43
C LYS A 2 14.78 -23.81 -2.09
N SER A 3 14.43 -24.59 -1.08
CA SER A 3 15.15 -24.61 0.20
C SER A 3 16.53 -25.25 0.04
N SER A 4 17.37 -25.16 1.08
CA SER A 4 18.67 -25.86 1.15
C SER A 4 18.56 -27.38 0.99
N LYS A 5 17.37 -27.95 1.25
CA LYS A 5 17.05 -29.38 1.06
C LYS A 5 16.47 -29.69 -0.32
N GLY A 6 16.42 -28.73 -1.24
CA GLY A 6 15.93 -28.90 -2.61
C GLY A 6 14.40 -28.87 -2.77
N LYS A 7 13.61 -28.76 -1.68
CA LYS A 7 12.15 -28.61 -1.75
C LYS A 7 11.80 -27.27 -2.39
N VAL A 8 10.91 -27.25 -3.39
CA VAL A 8 10.34 -25.99 -3.91
C VAL A 8 9.50 -25.37 -2.81
N VAL A 9 9.87 -24.17 -2.37
CA VAL A 9 9.17 -23.41 -1.32
C VAL A 9 8.30 -22.29 -1.90
N TYR A 10 8.48 -21.98 -3.19
CA TYR A 10 7.68 -21.01 -3.91
C TYR A 10 7.90 -21.15 -5.43
N SER A 11 6.84 -20.96 -6.21
CA SER A 11 6.87 -20.83 -7.68
C SER A 11 5.89 -19.74 -8.10
N ASN A 12 6.21 -19.04 -9.19
CA ASN A 12 5.38 -17.98 -9.73
C ASN A 12 5.42 -18.03 -11.26
N ASP A 13 4.24 -18.00 -11.87
CA ASP A 13 4.09 -18.01 -13.33
C ASP A 13 3.87 -16.59 -13.89
N ASN A 14 3.69 -15.58 -13.03
CA ASN A 14 3.32 -14.22 -13.43
C ASN A 14 4.48 -13.35 -13.94
N ASN A 15 5.69 -13.92 -14.07
CA ASN A 15 6.90 -13.27 -14.62
C ASN A 15 7.16 -11.84 -14.09
N PRO A 16 7.44 -11.69 -12.77
CA PRO A 16 7.84 -10.39 -12.23
C PRO A 16 9.13 -9.91 -12.89
N PHE A 17 9.26 -8.59 -13.09
CA PHE A 17 10.47 -8.05 -13.72
C PHE A 17 11.63 -7.93 -12.72
N ASP A 18 11.30 -7.82 -11.43
CA ASP A 18 12.26 -7.68 -10.35
C ASP A 18 11.67 -8.21 -9.04
N PHE A 19 12.54 -8.54 -8.08
CA PHE A 19 12.16 -8.93 -6.74
C PHE A 19 13.19 -8.47 -5.72
N GLU A 20 12.73 -8.21 -4.50
CA GLU A 20 13.56 -7.78 -3.39
C GLU A 20 13.25 -8.60 -2.13
N PHE A 21 14.28 -8.80 -1.31
CA PHE A 21 14.15 -9.39 0.01
C PHE A 21 14.22 -8.28 1.07
N SER A 22 13.27 -8.29 2.00
CA SER A 22 13.23 -7.34 3.11
C SER A 22 12.37 -7.90 4.23
N ASP A 23 12.62 -7.55 5.49
CA ASP A 23 11.67 -7.77 6.58
C ASP A 23 10.54 -6.72 6.47
N PHE A 24 9.53 -7.03 5.64
CA PHE A 24 8.49 -6.06 5.30
C PHE A 24 7.46 -5.97 6.42
N ASN A 25 7.12 -7.09 7.05
CA ASN A 25 6.16 -7.12 8.15
C ASN A 25 6.78 -6.81 9.53
N GLY A 26 8.10 -6.83 9.66
CA GLY A 26 8.81 -6.56 10.90
C GLY A 26 8.90 -7.72 11.87
N ASP A 27 8.71 -8.96 11.41
CA ASP A 27 8.76 -10.14 12.27
C ASP A 27 10.18 -10.71 12.44
N GLY A 28 11.18 -10.08 11.82
CA GLY A 28 12.59 -10.47 11.86
C GLY A 28 13.00 -11.48 10.80
N TYR A 29 12.09 -11.89 9.90
CA TYR A 29 12.39 -12.79 8.78
C TYR A 29 12.29 -12.05 7.45
N SER A 30 13.10 -12.46 6.47
CA SER A 30 13.06 -11.84 5.15
C SER A 30 11.82 -12.29 4.38
N ASP A 31 10.99 -11.34 4.02
CA ASP A 31 9.88 -11.46 3.07
C ASP A 31 10.36 -11.22 1.64
N ILE A 32 9.46 -11.39 0.67
CA ILE A 32 9.72 -11.11 -0.74
C ILE A 32 8.66 -10.17 -1.29
N ARG A 33 9.11 -9.05 -1.87
CA ARG A 33 8.28 -8.24 -2.76
C ARG A 33 8.69 -8.51 -4.20
N MET A 34 7.69 -8.75 -5.05
CA MET A 34 7.88 -8.95 -6.49
C MET A 34 7.26 -7.78 -7.21
N ASN A 35 8.03 -7.15 -8.09
CA ASN A 35 7.63 -5.97 -8.85
C ASN A 35 7.18 -6.38 -10.25
N TYR A 36 6.11 -5.74 -10.73
CA TYR A 36 5.53 -6.02 -12.05
C TYR A 36 5.49 -4.76 -12.91
N VAL A 37 5.76 -4.94 -14.21
CA VAL A 37 5.58 -3.87 -15.19
C VAL A 37 4.08 -3.69 -15.38
N SER A 38 3.59 -2.49 -15.12
CA SER A 38 2.17 -2.16 -15.19
C SER A 38 1.99 -0.68 -15.52
N ASN A 39 0.82 -0.35 -16.06
CA ASN A 39 0.37 1.04 -16.23
C ASN A 39 0.10 1.73 -14.89
N THR A 40 -0.02 0.95 -13.80
CA THR A 40 -0.02 1.46 -12.42
C THR A 40 1.38 1.27 -11.85
N PRO A 41 2.19 2.33 -11.71
CA PRO A 41 3.54 2.23 -11.16
C PRO A 41 3.53 1.65 -9.74
N GLY A 42 4.52 0.80 -9.44
CA GLY A 42 4.68 0.20 -8.10
C GLY A 42 3.71 -0.94 -7.80
N LEU A 43 3.10 -1.56 -8.82
CA LEU A 43 2.30 -2.77 -8.64
C LEU A 43 3.20 -3.92 -8.18
N GLN A 44 2.84 -4.50 -7.03
CA GLN A 44 3.65 -5.48 -6.34
C GLN A 44 2.81 -6.68 -5.88
N GLU A 45 3.47 -7.83 -5.73
CA GLU A 45 2.99 -8.92 -4.88
C GLU A 45 3.91 -9.08 -3.68
N LEU A 46 3.34 -9.47 -2.54
CA LEU A 46 4.08 -9.71 -1.30
C LEU A 46 3.94 -11.17 -0.89
N LEU A 47 5.07 -11.80 -0.56
CA LEU A 47 5.14 -13.11 0.05
C LEU A 47 5.76 -12.96 1.43
N LEU A 48 5.00 -13.29 2.47
CA LEU A 48 5.49 -13.31 3.83
C LEU A 48 6.09 -14.66 4.17
N PHE A 49 7.22 -14.67 4.87
CA PHE A 49 7.80 -15.91 5.34
C PHE A 49 7.07 -16.40 6.61
N ASP A 50 6.43 -17.57 6.56
CA ASP A 50 5.82 -18.17 7.74
C ASP A 50 6.76 -19.18 8.39
N ILE A 51 7.33 -18.81 9.53
CA ILE A 51 8.23 -19.67 10.30
C ILE A 51 7.59 -21.01 10.72
N LYS A 52 6.27 -21.03 10.99
CA LYS A 52 5.61 -22.26 11.48
C LYS A 52 5.56 -23.34 10.40
N SER A 53 5.32 -22.94 9.16
CA SER A 53 5.26 -23.86 8.01
C SER A 53 6.58 -23.93 7.24
N ASN A 54 7.52 -23.00 7.48
CA ASN A 54 8.78 -22.85 6.75
C ASN A 54 8.56 -22.65 5.24
N GLU A 55 7.56 -21.82 4.90
CA GLU A 55 7.11 -21.56 3.53
C GLU A 55 6.77 -20.09 3.34
N PHE A 56 6.85 -19.62 2.09
CA PHE A 56 6.41 -18.28 1.70
C PHE A 56 4.91 -18.29 1.40
N LYS A 57 4.18 -17.36 2.01
CA LYS A 57 2.74 -17.21 1.85
C LYS A 57 2.39 -15.91 1.16
N LYS A 58 1.68 -15.99 0.05
CA LYS A 58 1.23 -14.82 -0.70
C LYS A 58 0.17 -14.04 0.07
N VAL A 59 0.40 -12.74 0.27
CA VAL A 59 -0.62 -11.82 0.78
C VAL A 59 -1.65 -11.58 -0.31
N LYS A 60 -2.91 -11.88 0.00
CA LYS A 60 -3.99 -11.78 -0.98
C LYS A 60 -4.23 -10.33 -1.34
N THR A 61 -4.44 -10.08 -2.64
CA THR A 61 -4.79 -8.75 -3.19
C THR A 61 -3.81 -7.63 -2.89
N PHE A 62 -2.55 -7.93 -2.51
CA PHE A 62 -1.53 -6.91 -2.25
C PHE A 62 -1.26 -6.00 -3.46
N ASN A 63 -1.48 -6.50 -4.66
CA ASN A 63 -1.39 -5.72 -5.90
C ASN A 63 -2.39 -4.57 -6.02
N LYS A 64 -3.42 -4.51 -5.15
CA LYS A 64 -4.33 -3.36 -5.03
C LYS A 64 -3.71 -2.19 -4.24
N TYR A 65 -2.59 -2.42 -3.56
CA TYR A 65 -1.90 -1.48 -2.70
C TYR A 65 -0.49 -1.21 -3.24
N PRO A 66 -0.36 -0.56 -4.41
CA PRO A 66 0.95 -0.29 -5.00
C PRO A 66 1.78 0.66 -4.13
N ASN A 67 3.11 0.63 -4.30
CA ASN A 67 4.06 1.46 -3.55
C ASN A 67 3.89 1.38 -2.03
N SER A 68 3.52 0.21 -1.52
CA SER A 68 3.22 0.02 -0.11
C SER A 68 4.46 0.15 0.78
N LYS A 69 4.29 0.86 1.90
CA LYS A 69 5.30 1.08 2.93
C LYS A 69 4.73 0.77 4.30
N ARG A 70 5.54 0.12 5.15
CA ARG A 70 5.21 -0.04 6.57
C ARG A 70 5.44 1.28 7.30
N ILE A 71 4.52 1.67 8.16
CA ILE A 71 4.72 2.77 9.10
C ILE A 71 5.62 2.25 10.22
N LYS A 72 6.76 2.92 10.40
CA LYS A 72 7.80 2.52 11.36
C LYS A 72 7.22 2.26 12.75
N ASP A 73 7.71 1.18 13.38
CA ASP A 73 7.36 0.77 14.74
C ASP A 73 5.83 0.57 14.95
N SER A 74 5.14 0.05 13.92
CA SER A 74 3.70 -0.23 13.99
C SER A 74 3.25 -1.35 13.04
N ASP A 75 2.01 -1.82 13.22
CA ASP A 75 1.39 -2.85 12.36
C ASP A 75 0.62 -2.25 11.17
N PHE A 76 0.78 -0.96 10.94
CA PHE A 76 0.10 -0.23 9.87
C PHE A 76 1.00 -0.07 8.66
N TYR A 77 0.36 -0.05 7.50
CA TYR A 77 0.96 0.17 6.20
C TYR A 77 0.17 1.24 5.46
N TYR A 78 0.83 1.94 4.55
CA TYR A 78 0.13 2.76 3.58
C TYR A 78 0.63 2.52 2.16
N SER A 79 -0.27 2.67 1.19
CA SER A 79 0.01 2.57 -0.24
C SER A 79 0.15 3.95 -0.89
N TYR A 80 0.52 3.95 -2.16
CA TYR A 80 0.32 5.09 -3.02
C TYR A 80 0.01 4.66 -4.45
N HIS A 81 -0.91 5.37 -5.09
CA HIS A 81 -1.12 5.27 -6.52
C HIS A 81 -1.49 6.62 -7.16
N GLY A 82 -1.12 6.77 -8.43
CA GLY A 82 -1.76 7.76 -9.28
C GLY A 82 -3.20 7.36 -9.57
N SER A 83 -4.10 8.34 -9.63
CA SER A 83 -5.54 8.16 -9.83
C SER A 83 -6.04 8.81 -11.12
N GLY A 84 -5.14 9.25 -12.00
CA GLY A 84 -5.47 9.91 -13.26
C GLY A 84 -4.67 11.19 -13.46
N CYS A 85 -4.92 11.86 -14.58
CA CYS A 85 -4.32 13.15 -14.92
C CYS A 85 -2.80 13.22 -14.75
N ALA A 86 -2.08 12.21 -15.26
CA ALA A 86 -0.63 12.11 -15.12
C ALA A 86 -0.16 12.31 -13.67
N ASP A 87 -0.90 11.71 -12.72
CA ASP A 87 -0.59 11.71 -11.29
C ASP A 87 -0.90 13.04 -10.56
N ASN A 88 -1.64 13.96 -11.21
CA ASN A 88 -2.21 15.14 -10.55
C ASN A 88 -3.35 14.79 -9.60
N ASP A 89 -4.09 13.73 -9.94
CA ASP A 89 -5.00 13.05 -9.02
C ASP A 89 -4.32 11.80 -8.50
N TRP A 90 -4.45 11.54 -7.20
CA TRP A 90 -3.68 10.50 -6.53
C TRP A 90 -4.47 9.91 -5.36
N GLY A 91 -4.02 8.75 -4.89
CA GLY A 91 -4.65 8.01 -3.80
C GLY A 91 -3.64 7.34 -2.91
N SER A 92 -4.07 7.06 -1.68
CA SER A 92 -3.31 6.30 -0.70
C SER A 92 -4.28 5.64 0.27
N GLU A 93 -4.05 4.36 0.57
CA GLU A 93 -4.84 3.58 1.50
C GLU A 93 -4.00 3.30 2.75
N LEU A 94 -4.64 3.35 3.92
CA LEU A 94 -4.11 2.87 5.19
C LEU A 94 -4.68 1.49 5.46
N PHE A 95 -3.82 0.52 5.77
CA PHE A 95 -4.25 -0.86 6.00
C PHE A 95 -3.36 -1.60 6.99
N LYS A 96 -3.84 -2.77 7.44
CA LYS A 96 -3.07 -3.75 8.21
C LYS A 96 -2.97 -5.06 7.42
N ILE A 97 -1.92 -5.82 7.71
CA ILE A 97 -1.73 -7.18 7.18
C ILE A 97 -1.79 -8.17 8.35
N GLU A 98 -2.76 -9.06 8.32
CA GLU A 98 -2.94 -10.11 9.32
C GLU A 98 -2.82 -11.49 8.64
N GLY A 99 -1.69 -12.16 8.87
CA GLY A 99 -1.34 -13.37 8.15
C GLY A 99 -1.21 -13.10 6.65
N THR A 100 -2.20 -13.51 5.85
CA THR A 100 -2.22 -13.26 4.39
C THR A 100 -3.38 -12.36 3.95
N GLN A 101 -4.12 -11.79 4.91
CA GLN A 101 -5.26 -10.93 4.63
C GLN A 101 -4.89 -9.46 4.86
N ILE A 102 -5.50 -8.59 4.07
CA ILE A 102 -5.38 -7.14 4.21
C ILE A 102 -6.72 -6.61 4.72
N THR A 103 -6.65 -5.76 5.73
CA THR A 103 -7.79 -4.99 6.24
C THR A 103 -7.53 -3.52 5.95
N GLU A 104 -8.28 -2.93 5.01
CA GLU A 104 -8.24 -1.50 4.72
C GLU A 104 -9.02 -0.72 5.78
N LEU A 105 -8.39 0.33 6.30
CA LEU A 105 -8.91 1.13 7.42
C LEU A 105 -9.19 2.57 7.01
N GLY A 106 -8.45 3.10 6.04
CA GLY A 106 -8.59 4.48 5.61
C GLY A 106 -8.16 4.71 4.18
N LYS A 107 -8.64 5.80 3.60
CA LYS A 107 -8.29 6.23 2.25
C LYS A 107 -8.10 7.73 2.21
N ILE A 108 -7.02 8.18 1.58
CA ILE A 108 -6.84 9.55 1.12
C ILE A 108 -7.07 9.58 -0.39
N GLN A 109 -7.82 10.56 -0.86
CA GLN A 109 -7.99 10.89 -2.26
C GLN A 109 -7.59 12.34 -2.47
N GLY A 110 -6.59 12.56 -3.32
CA GLY A 110 -6.20 13.89 -3.77
C GLY A 110 -6.79 14.18 -5.15
N LEU A 111 -7.60 15.23 -5.24
CA LEU A 111 -8.08 15.80 -6.50
C LEU A 111 -7.39 17.13 -6.72
N GLY A 112 -6.67 17.26 -7.82
CA GLY A 112 -5.90 18.47 -8.13
C GLY A 112 -5.85 18.82 -9.59
N CYS A 113 -6.31 17.95 -10.48
CA CYS A 113 -6.15 18.11 -11.92
C CYS A 113 -6.91 19.29 -12.54
N LEU A 114 -8.17 19.49 -12.14
CA LEU A 114 -9.09 20.42 -12.78
C LEU A 114 -9.11 21.76 -12.05
N GLU A 115 -9.31 22.87 -12.75
CA GLU A 115 -9.59 24.16 -12.08
C GLU A 115 -11.05 24.19 -11.61
N ASN A 116 -11.32 23.64 -10.43
CA ASN A 116 -12.67 23.61 -9.89
C ASN A 116 -12.72 23.61 -8.35
N ASP A 117 -13.94 23.74 -7.82
CA ASP A 117 -14.15 23.84 -6.38
C ASP A 117 -13.95 22.52 -5.62
N THR A 118 -13.89 21.40 -6.33
CA THR A 118 -13.69 20.07 -5.76
C THR A 118 -12.22 19.70 -5.56
N ASN A 119 -11.27 20.55 -5.98
CA ASN A 119 -9.88 20.32 -5.68
C ASN A 119 -9.63 20.30 -4.17
N GLY A 120 -8.82 19.35 -3.75
CA GLY A 120 -8.53 19.15 -2.34
C GLY A 120 -8.15 17.72 -2.03
N ILE A 121 -7.94 17.50 -0.74
CA ILE A 121 -7.62 16.21 -0.15
C ILE A 121 -8.83 15.77 0.66
N TYR A 122 -9.35 14.60 0.30
CA TYR A 122 -10.46 13.94 0.96
C TYR A 122 -9.92 12.76 1.74
N ILE A 123 -10.33 12.63 3.00
CA ILE A 123 -9.85 11.59 3.89
C ILE A 123 -11.04 10.83 4.43
N TYR A 124 -11.03 9.53 4.21
CA TYR A 124 -12.13 8.63 4.52
C TYR A 124 -11.70 7.57 5.52
N LYS A 125 -12.58 7.27 6.47
CA LYS A 125 -12.50 6.03 7.26
C LYS A 125 -13.26 4.92 6.53
N VAL A 126 -12.69 3.73 6.48
CA VAL A 126 -13.30 2.55 5.84
C VAL A 126 -13.96 1.71 6.93
N ILE A 127 -15.26 1.40 6.75
CA ILE A 127 -16.06 0.63 7.69
C ILE A 127 -16.74 -0.49 6.89
N GLY A 128 -16.16 -1.69 6.95
CA GLY A 128 -16.60 -2.80 6.11
C GLY A 128 -16.40 -2.48 4.63
N SER A 129 -17.48 -2.43 3.86
CA SER A 129 -17.46 -2.06 2.44
C SER A 129 -17.77 -0.57 2.19
N GLU A 130 -18.09 0.19 3.23
CA GLU A 130 -18.45 1.60 3.13
C GLU A 130 -17.26 2.52 3.47
N LYS A 131 -17.35 3.77 3.03
CA LYS A 131 -16.39 4.82 3.35
C LYS A 131 -17.11 6.04 3.90
N GLU A 132 -16.62 6.58 5.00
CA GLU A 132 -17.12 7.77 5.65
C GLU A 132 -16.11 8.91 5.47
N LEU A 133 -16.53 10.05 4.93
CA LEU A 133 -15.67 11.23 4.80
C LEU A 133 -15.47 11.87 6.18
N ILE A 134 -14.25 11.82 6.71
CA ILE A 134 -13.94 12.37 8.04
C ILE A 134 -13.21 13.72 7.96
N LYS A 135 -12.57 14.03 6.82
CA LYS A 135 -11.88 15.30 6.63
C LYS A 135 -11.80 15.70 5.17
N TYR A 136 -11.99 16.98 4.91
CA TYR A 136 -11.70 17.63 3.64
C TYR A 136 -10.72 18.77 3.87
N ILE A 137 -9.74 18.91 2.95
CA ILE A 137 -8.76 19.98 2.96
C ILE A 137 -8.76 20.61 1.57
N LYS A 138 -9.30 21.83 1.46
CA LYS A 138 -9.27 22.60 0.21
C LYS A 138 -7.84 22.80 -0.29
N ARG A 139 -7.66 22.63 -1.59
CA ARG A 139 -6.41 22.92 -2.31
C ARG A 139 -6.73 23.60 -3.62
N GLU A 140 -5.82 24.45 -4.06
CA GLU A 140 -5.81 24.96 -5.43
C GLU A 140 -5.17 23.93 -6.36
N GLN A 141 -5.40 24.07 -7.67
CA GLN A 141 -4.71 23.27 -8.69
C GLN A 141 -3.18 23.39 -8.49
N GLY A 142 -2.43 22.30 -8.67
CA GLY A 142 -0.96 22.33 -8.60
C GLY A 142 -0.33 21.83 -7.30
N TYR A 143 -1.11 21.55 -6.25
CA TYR A 143 -0.59 21.19 -4.92
C TYR A 143 0.10 19.81 -4.82
N TRP A 144 0.02 18.99 -5.87
CA TRP A 144 0.45 17.58 -5.87
C TRP A 144 1.95 17.37 -5.65
N LYS A 145 2.79 18.41 -5.67
CA LYS A 145 4.24 18.29 -5.42
C LYS A 145 4.55 17.81 -4.00
N GLU A 146 3.73 18.19 -3.01
CA GLU A 146 3.96 17.87 -1.59
C GLU A 146 3.16 16.62 -1.13
N LYS A 147 2.53 15.89 -2.06
CA LYS A 147 1.62 14.78 -1.70
C LYS A 147 2.32 13.66 -0.94
N TRP A 148 3.57 13.35 -1.27
CA TRP A 148 4.33 12.27 -0.64
C TRP A 148 4.56 12.53 0.84
N ASP A 149 5.09 13.71 1.16
CA ASP A 149 5.32 14.16 2.53
C ASP A 149 3.99 14.28 3.28
N PHE A 150 2.94 14.76 2.61
CA PHE A 150 1.61 14.82 3.19
C PHE A 150 1.08 13.44 3.59
N ILE A 151 1.15 12.45 2.69
CA ILE A 151 0.66 11.08 2.92
C ILE A 151 1.41 10.45 4.10
N GLU A 152 2.75 10.46 4.03
CA GLU A 152 3.59 9.83 5.05
C GLU A 152 3.34 10.45 6.42
N LYS A 153 3.34 11.78 6.50
CA LYS A 153 3.06 12.50 7.75
C LYS A 153 1.66 12.21 8.26
N TYR A 154 0.65 12.33 7.40
CA TYR A 154 -0.74 12.16 7.82
C TYR A 154 -0.99 10.76 8.37
N TRP A 155 -0.56 9.72 7.66
CA TRP A 155 -0.75 8.35 8.12
C TRP A 155 0.03 8.05 9.39
N THR A 156 1.29 8.51 9.47
CA THR A 156 2.11 8.30 10.66
C THR A 156 1.48 8.90 11.91
N GLU A 157 0.96 10.13 11.81
CA GLU A 157 0.37 10.87 12.92
C GLU A 157 -1.07 10.44 13.27
N ASN A 158 -1.84 9.90 12.31
CA ASN A 158 -3.28 9.70 12.47
C ASN A 158 -3.76 8.25 12.38
N LYS A 159 -2.89 7.27 12.12
CA LYS A 159 -3.26 5.84 11.91
C LYS A 159 -4.24 5.26 12.93
N THR A 160 -4.07 5.58 14.22
CA THR A 160 -4.93 5.06 15.30
C THR A 160 -6.36 5.60 15.28
N LYS A 161 -6.65 6.67 14.53
CA LYS A 161 -8.02 7.22 14.40
C LYS A 161 -8.91 6.37 13.48
N PHE A 162 -8.30 5.49 12.70
CA PHE A 162 -8.98 4.64 11.72
C PHE A 162 -9.30 3.25 12.26
N GLU A 163 -8.91 2.94 13.50
CA GLU A 163 -9.35 1.74 14.23
C GLU A 163 -10.78 1.90 14.78
#